data_AF-A0A4R7VDF5-F1
#
_entry.id   AF-A0A4R7VDF5-F1
#
_cell.length_a   1.000
_cell.length_b   1.000
_cell.length_c   1.000
_cell.angle_alpha   90.00
_cell.angle_beta   90.00
_cell.angle_gamma   90.00
#
_symmetry.space_group_name_H-M   'P 1'
#
loop_
_entity.id
_entity.type
_entity.pdbx_description
1 polymer ?
#
loop_
_entity_poly.entity_id
_entity_poly.type
_entity_poly.pdbx_seq_one_letter_code
_entity_poly.pdbx_strand_id
1 'polypeptide(L)'
;MSGDQNIKVQFSSLEALSGDINRRVSNIEGHIEDLRTKIRDLENLWQGSASDGFQSVKNQWNGSADHVKQVLKKIEIAVIQSTDGYRDTEDRNSKRWDQ
;
A
#
# COMPACT_ATOMS: atom_id res chain seq x y z
N MET A 1 31.41 14.63 13.07
CA MET A 1 30.10 15.31 12.99
C MET A 1 29.36 15.16 11.65
N SER A 2 29.98 14.69 10.55
CA SER A 2 29.25 14.48 9.26
C SER A 2 28.37 13.23 9.16
N GLY A 3 28.61 12.20 9.98
CA GLY A 3 27.83 10.94 9.94
C GLY A 3 26.39 11.11 10.43
N ASP A 4 26.21 11.81 11.56
CA ASP A 4 24.89 12.10 12.17
C ASP A 4 23.96 12.90 11.23
N GLN A 5 24.51 13.88 10.51
CA GLN A 5 23.74 14.69 9.55
C GLN A 5 23.27 13.87 8.34
N ASN A 6 24.13 12.99 7.82
CA ASN A 6 23.78 12.16 6.65
C ASN A 6 22.65 11.17 7.01
N ILE A 7 22.75 10.57 8.20
CA ILE A 7 21.76 9.66 8.74
C ILE A 7 20.39 10.34 8.94
N LYS A 8 20.35 11.53 9.57
CA LYS A 8 19.11 12.30 9.74
C LYS A 8 18.43 12.65 8.41
N VAL A 9 19.23 12.96 7.37
CA VAL A 9 18.72 13.23 6.02
C VAL A 9 18.13 11.96 5.38
N GLN A 10 18.78 10.81 5.54
CA GLN A 10 18.24 9.54 5.05
C GLN A 10 16.93 9.17 5.76
N PHE A 11 16.85 9.36 7.07
CA PHE A 11 15.65 9.06 7.85
C PHE A 11 14.45 9.92 7.43
N SER A 12 14.63 11.23 7.33
CA SER A 12 13.57 12.15 6.87
C SER A 12 13.11 11.84 5.44
N SER A 13 14.03 11.41 4.57
CA SER A 13 13.69 10.97 3.22
C SER A 13 12.85 9.67 3.22
N LEU A 14 13.16 8.73 4.12
CA LEU A 14 12.40 7.48 4.28
C LEU A 14 11.00 7.73 4.84
N GLU A 15 10.84 8.60 5.83
CA GLU A 15 9.53 8.98 6.36
C GLU A 15 8.67 9.65 5.29
N ALA A 16 9.24 10.55 4.49
CA ALA A 16 8.54 11.19 3.38
C ALA A 16 8.09 10.17 2.32
N LEU A 17 8.96 9.21 1.97
CA LEU A 17 8.64 8.14 1.03
C LEU A 17 7.52 7.23 1.57
N SER A 18 7.58 6.87 2.85
CA SER A 18 6.55 6.09 3.54
C SER A 18 5.18 6.78 3.46
N GLY A 19 5.14 8.08 3.75
CA GLY A 19 3.92 8.88 3.62
C GLY A 19 3.37 8.93 2.19
N ASP A 20 4.23 9.04 1.18
CA ASP A 20 3.80 9.01 -0.22
C ASP A 20 3.24 7.65 -0.64
N ILE A 21 3.89 6.56 -0.20
CA ILE A 21 3.42 5.20 -0.47
C ILE A 21 2.03 4.97 0.15
N ASN A 22 1.84 5.32 1.43
CA ASN A 22 0.54 5.18 2.09
C ASN A 22 -0.55 5.96 1.36
N ARG A 23 -0.27 7.19 0.91
CA ARG A 23 -1.22 7.98 0.12
C ARG A 23 -1.59 7.28 -1.20
N ARG A 24 -0.61 6.72 -1.91
CA ARG A 24 -0.85 5.99 -3.16
C ARG A 24 -1.65 4.71 -2.94
N VAL A 25 -1.37 3.98 -1.86
CA VAL A 25 -2.13 2.79 -1.46
C VAL A 25 -3.60 3.16 -1.25
N SER A 26 -3.88 4.18 -0.43
CA SER A 26 -5.26 4.63 -0.20
C SER A 26 -5.98 5.07 -1.48
N ASN A 27 -5.28 5.73 -2.41
CA ASN A 27 -5.86 6.11 -3.69
C ASN A 27 -6.23 4.88 -4.54
N ILE A 28 -5.38 3.85 -4.56
CA ILE A 28 -5.66 2.60 -5.31
C ILE A 28 -6.84 1.87 -4.68
N GLU A 29 -6.91 1.79 -3.35
CA GLU A 29 -8.06 1.21 -2.65
C GLU A 29 -9.36 1.94 -2.99
N GLY A 30 -9.33 3.29 -3.01
CA GLY A 30 -10.46 4.10 -3.46
C GLY A 30 -10.92 3.75 -4.88
N HIS A 31 -9.99 3.67 -5.84
CA HIS A 31 -10.33 3.28 -7.21
C HIS A 31 -10.92 1.86 -7.31
N ILE A 32 -10.45 0.92 -6.49
CA ILE A 32 -11.01 -0.43 -6.44
C ILE A 32 -12.47 -0.40 -5.95
N GLU A 33 -12.76 0.34 -4.90
CA GLU A 33 -14.12 0.45 -4.37
C GLU A 33 -15.06 1.21 -5.33
N ASP A 34 -14.57 2.23 -6.01
CA ASP A 34 -15.31 2.94 -7.06
C ASP A 34 -15.71 2.01 -8.22
N LEU A 35 -14.75 1.21 -8.70
CA LEU A 35 -15.01 0.22 -9.74
C LEU A 35 -15.95 -0.88 -9.25
N ARG A 36 -15.80 -1.33 -7.98
CA ARG A 36 -16.71 -2.30 -7.36
C ARG A 36 -18.15 -1.82 -7.38
N THR A 37 -18.36 -0.54 -7.03
CA THR A 37 -19.67 0.10 -7.00
C THR A 37 -20.29 0.13 -8.40
N LYS A 38 -19.51 0.56 -9.40
CA LYS A 38 -19.97 0.56 -10.81
C LYS A 38 -20.35 -0.83 -11.32
N ILE A 39 -19.56 -1.85 -10.98
CA ILE A 39 -19.86 -3.24 -11.36
C ILE A 39 -21.16 -3.71 -10.70
N ARG A 40 -21.40 -3.35 -9.44
CA ARG A 40 -22.65 -3.68 -8.74
C ARG A 40 -23.86 -3.01 -9.40
N ASP A 41 -23.72 -1.76 -9.85
CA ASP A 41 -24.79 -1.06 -10.55
C ASP A 41 -25.10 -1.70 -11.90
N LEU A 42 -24.07 -2.14 -12.63
CA LEU A 42 -24.23 -2.91 -13.88
C LEU A 42 -24.93 -4.26 -13.63
N GLU A 43 -24.63 -4.92 -12.51
CA GLU A 43 -25.28 -6.18 -12.13
C GLU A 43 -26.80 -6.01 -11.97
N ASN A 44 -27.25 -4.87 -11.43
CA ASN A 44 -28.67 -4.58 -11.29
C ASN A 44 -29.38 -4.38 -12.64
N LEU A 45 -28.65 -3.92 -13.66
CA LEU A 45 -29.20 -3.65 -15.00
C LEU A 45 -29.25 -4.90 -15.88
N TRP A 46 -28.35 -5.86 -15.67
CA TRP A 46 -28.24 -7.09 -16.48
C TRP A 46 -28.82 -8.32 -15.79
N GLN A 47 -29.91 -8.14 -15.03
CA GLN A 47 -30.68 -9.24 -14.46
C GLN A 47 -31.46 -9.96 -15.58
N GLY A 48 -30.95 -11.11 -16.03
CA GLY A 48 -31.57 -11.90 -17.09
C GLY A 48 -30.83 -13.20 -17.43
N SER A 49 -31.50 -14.09 -18.16
CA SER A 49 -31.13 -15.49 -18.47
C SER A 49 -29.90 -15.70 -19.37
N ALA A 50 -29.02 -14.69 -19.49
CA ALA A 50 -27.76 -14.76 -20.19
C ALA A 50 -26.61 -14.06 -19.43
N SER A 51 -26.66 -14.02 -18.09
CA SER A 51 -25.66 -13.29 -17.28
C SER A 51 -24.32 -14.00 -17.09
N ASP A 52 -24.15 -15.23 -17.58
CA ASP A 52 -22.95 -16.06 -17.31
C ASP A 52 -21.65 -15.36 -17.72
N GLY A 53 -21.64 -14.67 -18.86
CA GLY A 53 -20.49 -13.89 -19.32
C GLY A 53 -20.16 -12.73 -18.37
N PHE A 54 -21.17 -12.02 -17.88
CA PHE A 54 -20.99 -10.95 -16.91
C PHE A 54 -20.51 -11.47 -15.56
N GLN A 55 -21.11 -12.56 -15.05
CA GLN A 55 -20.69 -13.20 -13.80
C GLN A 55 -19.23 -13.68 -13.89
N SER A 56 -18.82 -14.24 -15.03
CA SER A 56 -17.42 -14.63 -15.26
C SER A 56 -16.47 -13.44 -15.18
N VAL A 57 -16.77 -12.34 -15.88
CA VAL A 57 -15.94 -11.13 -15.86
C VAL A 57 -15.91 -10.49 -14.47
N LYS A 58 -17.06 -10.46 -13.77
CA LYS A 58 -17.16 -9.97 -12.39
C LYS A 58 -16.26 -10.76 -11.44
N ASN A 59 -16.29 -12.09 -11.53
CA ASN A 59 -15.45 -12.96 -10.71
C ASN A 59 -13.96 -12.76 -11.00
N GLN A 60 -13.58 -12.63 -12.27
CA GLN A 60 -12.20 -12.33 -12.66
C GLN A 60 -11.73 -10.97 -12.13
N TRP A 61 -12.61 -9.96 -12.19
CA TRP A 61 -12.32 -8.64 -11.65
C TRP A 61 -12.13 -8.68 -10.13
N ASN A 62 -13.02 -9.35 -9.39
CA ASN A 62 -12.92 -9.52 -7.94
C ASN A 62 -11.58 -10.17 -7.54
N GLY A 63 -11.20 -11.27 -8.21
CA GLY A 63 -9.92 -11.92 -7.95
C GLY A 63 -8.71 -11.03 -8.23
N SER A 64 -8.78 -10.21 -9.28
CA SER A 64 -7.73 -9.24 -9.60
C SER A 64 -7.63 -8.13 -8.55
N ALA A 65 -8.78 -7.61 -8.10
CA ALA A 65 -8.85 -6.60 -7.05
C ALA A 65 -8.28 -7.11 -5.72
N ASP A 66 -8.61 -8.33 -5.33
CA ASP A 66 -8.08 -8.97 -4.13
C ASP A 66 -6.57 -9.16 -4.21
N HIS A 67 -6.05 -9.55 -5.38
CA HIS A 67 -4.61 -9.66 -5.59
C HIS A 67 -3.90 -8.31 -5.44
N VAL A 68 -4.46 -7.23 -5.99
CA VAL A 68 -3.91 -5.88 -5.81
C VAL A 68 -3.91 -5.50 -4.32
N LYS A 69 -5.01 -5.71 -3.60
CA LYS A 69 -5.07 -5.45 -2.14
C LYS A 69 -4.01 -6.22 -1.37
N GLN A 70 -3.75 -7.48 -1.72
CA GLN A 70 -2.69 -8.27 -1.10
C GLN A 70 -1.28 -7.72 -1.37
N VAL A 71 -1.03 -7.24 -2.59
CA VAL A 71 0.25 -6.60 -2.94
C VAL A 71 0.43 -5.30 -2.18
N LEU A 72 -0.61 -4.46 -2.09
CA LEU A 72 -0.55 -3.21 -1.33
C LEU A 72 -0.24 -3.46 0.14
N LYS A 73 -0.87 -4.46 0.76
CA LYS A 73 -0.58 -4.85 2.15
C LYS A 73 0.88 -5.29 2.34
N LYS A 74 1.48 -5.97 1.36
CA LYS A 74 2.92 -6.33 1.40
C LYS A 74 3.80 -5.08 1.32
N ILE A 75 3.42 -4.11 0.49
CA ILE A 75 4.12 -2.83 0.38
C ILE A 75 4.07 -2.07 1.70
N GLU A 76 2.90 -1.96 2.35
CA GLU A 76 2.76 -1.31 3.66
C GLU A 76 3.68 -1.95 4.72
N ILE A 77 3.71 -3.28 4.80
CA ILE A 77 4.59 -4.00 5.73
C ILE A 77 6.06 -3.70 5.44
N ALA A 78 6.48 -3.71 4.18
CA ALA A 78 7.87 -3.43 3.80
C ALA A 78 8.28 -2.00 4.17
N VAL A 79 7.37 -1.04 4.04
CA VAL A 79 7.59 0.36 4.42
C VAL A 79 7.74 0.52 5.94
N ILE A 80 6.88 -0.13 6.73
CA ILE A 80 6.97 -0.12 8.20
C ILE A 80 8.29 -0.75 8.66
N GLN A 81 8.63 -1.93 8.13
CA GLN A 81 9.89 -2.61 8.46
C GLN A 81 11.14 -1.78 8.13
N SER A 82 11.11 -1.05 7.01
CA SER A 82 12.20 -0.14 6.63
C SER A 82 12.34 1.04 7.60
N THR A 83 11.24 1.48 8.21
CA THR A 83 11.24 2.59 9.18
C THR A 83 11.72 2.12 10.55
N ASP A 84 11.24 0.95 11.01
CA ASP A 84 11.59 0.40 12.33
C ASP A 84 13.05 -0.08 12.39
N GLY A 85 13.55 -0.75 11.34
CA GLY A 85 14.95 -1.19 11.28
C GLY A 85 15.96 -0.04 11.36
N TYR A 86 15.57 1.15 10.89
CA TYR A 86 16.39 2.36 11.02
C TYR A 86 16.36 2.95 12.44
N ARG A 87 15.20 3.03 13.10
CA ARG A 87 15.11 3.49 14.50
C ARG A 87 15.99 2.65 15.44
N ASP A 88 15.93 1.32 15.29
CA ASP A 88 16.75 0.42 16.10
C ASP A 88 18.26 0.56 15.84
N THR A 89 18.63 0.98 14.62
CA THR A 89 20.03 1.23 14.25
C THR A 89 20.51 2.56 14.81
N GLU A 90 19.66 3.58 14.80
CA GLU A 90 19.93 4.89 15.42
C GLU A 90 20.07 4.83 16.93
N ASP A 91 19.18 4.13 17.62
CA ASP A 91 19.27 3.93 19.07
C ASP A 91 20.56 3.21 19.48
N ARG A 92 21.08 2.33 18.62
CA ARG A 92 22.34 1.62 18.85
C ARG A 92 23.57 2.48 18.56
N ASN A 93 23.50 3.32 17.52
CA ASN A 93 24.61 4.19 17.13
C ASN A 93 24.75 5.40 18.07
N SER A 94 23.64 6.03 18.45
CA SER A 94 23.62 7.13 19.44
C SER A 94 24.24 6.71 20.78
N LYS A 95 23.82 5.56 21.33
CA LYS A 95 24.39 5.00 22.56
C LYS A 95 25.89 4.70 22.48
N ARG A 96 26.43 4.48 21.28
CA ARG A 96 27.86 4.25 21.03
C ARG A 96 28.68 5.52 20.89
N TRP A 97 28.06 6.64 20.52
CA TRP A 97 28.74 7.93 20.33
C TRP A 97 28.65 8.84 21.56
N ASP A 98 27.75 8.53 22.50
CA ASP A 98 27.66 9.17 23.82
C ASP A 98 28.60 8.53 24.89
N GLN A 99 29.55 7.66 24.49
CA GLN A 99 30.60 7.08 25.35
C GLN A 99 31.99 7.62 25.03
#